data_AF-A0A2A4R449-F1
#
_entry.id   AF-A0A2A4R449-F1
#
_cell.length_a   1.000
_cell.length_b   1.000
_cell.length_c   1.000
_cell.angle_alpha   90.00
_cell.angle_beta   90.00
_cell.angle_gamma   90.00
#
_symmetry.space_group_name_H-M   'P 1'
#
loop_
_entity.id
_entity.type
_entity.pdbx_description
1 polymer ?
#
loop_
_entity_poly.entity_id
_entity_poly.type
_entity_poly.pdbx_seq_one_letter_code
_entity_poly.pdbx_strand_id
1 'polypeptide(L)' 'GKQTKAVVHDFSPIDVKNIRTQIGMSQNEFASAFGISVSTLRHWERGDRKPQGPALVLLNVVAKEPQTVLKALSN' A
#
# COMPACT_ATOMS: atom_id res chain seq x y z
N GLY A 1 4.70 -27.12 20.79
CA GLY A 1 5.42 -26.38 19.73
C GLY A 1 5.96 -25.09 20.30
N LYS A 2 7.19 -24.71 19.96
CA LYS A 2 7.79 -23.45 20.42
C LYS A 2 7.00 -22.27 19.84
N GLN A 3 6.51 -21.37 20.70
CA GLN A 3 5.91 -20.11 20.28
C GLN A 3 7.01 -19.22 19.69
N THR A 4 7.12 -19.20 18.36
CA THR A 4 7.87 -18.15 17.66
C THR A 4 7.17 -16.83 17.92
N LYS A 5 7.87 -15.88 18.55
CA LYS A 5 7.40 -14.50 18.73
C LYS A 5 7.19 -13.86 17.35
N ALA A 6 6.02 -14.02 16.77
CA ALA A 6 5.61 -13.24 15.62
C ALA A 6 5.50 -11.79 16.10
N VAL A 7 6.32 -10.89 15.53
CA VAL A 7 6.20 -9.46 15.79
C VAL A 7 4.96 -8.99 15.05
N VAL A 8 3.90 -8.68 15.80
CA VAL A 8 2.72 -8.02 15.24
C VAL A 8 3.10 -6.56 15.00
N HIS A 9 3.16 -6.17 13.73
CA HIS A 9 3.34 -4.77 13.37
C HIS A 9 1.98 -4.08 13.44
N ASP A 10 1.81 -3.21 14.43
CA ASP A 10 0.67 -2.31 14.48
C ASP A 10 0.91 -1.13 13.53
N PHE A 11 0.05 -1.00 12.52
CA PHE A 11 0.17 0.05 11.52
C PHE A 11 -0.92 1.09 11.76
N SER A 12 -0.50 2.34 11.94
CA SER A 12 -1.40 3.49 11.98
C SER A 12 -2.31 3.53 10.75
N PRO A 13 -3.51 4.14 10.83
CA PRO A 13 -4.35 4.33 9.66
C PRO A 13 -3.57 5.00 8.53
N ILE A 14 -3.46 4.33 7.38
CA ILE A 14 -2.74 4.86 6.22
C ILE A 14 -3.69 5.62 5.29
N ASP A 15 -3.25 6.80 4.85
CA ASP A 15 -3.94 7.56 3.80
C ASP A 15 -3.45 7.07 2.44
N VAL A 16 -4.17 6.10 1.89
CA VAL A 16 -3.86 5.49 0.59
C VAL A 16 -3.89 6.51 -0.54
N LYS A 17 -4.79 7.50 -0.46
CA LYS A 17 -4.90 8.53 -1.48
C LYS A 17 -3.67 9.41 -1.47
N ASN A 18 -3.22 9.83 -0.29
CA ASN A 18 -2.01 10.63 -0.15
C ASN A 18 -0.78 9.86 -0.69
N ILE A 19 -0.62 8.58 -0.33
CA ILE A 19 0.48 7.73 -0.82
C ILE A 19 0.50 7.71 -2.35
N ARG A 20 -0.66 7.45 -2.99
CA ARG A 20 -0.75 7.45 -4.45
C ARG A 20 -0.39 8.81 -5.04
N THR A 21 -0.91 9.91 -4.48
CA THR A 21 -0.65 11.25 -5.01
C THR A 21 0.80 11.68 -4.83
N GLN A 22 1.47 11.24 -3.75
CA GLN A 22 2.90 11.52 -3.52
C GLN A 22 3.80 10.90 -4.58
N ILE A 23 3.41 9.74 -5.12
CA ILE A 23 4.14 9.09 -6.22
C ILE A 23 3.62 9.50 -7.61
N GLY A 24 2.72 10.49 -7.68
CA GLY A 24 2.29 11.12 -8.94
C GLY A 24 1.41 10.25 -9.85
N MET A 25 0.82 9.16 -9.34
CA MET A 25 0.04 8.23 -10.15
C MET A 25 -1.46 8.53 -10.13
N SER A 26 -2.12 8.32 -11.27
CA SER A 26 -3.57 8.15 -11.34
C SER A 26 -4.02 6.86 -10.63
N GLN A 27 -5.32 6.73 -10.35
CA GLN A 27 -5.86 5.50 -9.75
C GLN A 27 -5.59 4.27 -10.62
N ASN A 28 -5.64 4.40 -11.95
CA ASN A 28 -5.43 3.28 -12.87
C ASN A 28 -3.95 2.86 -12.89
N GLU A 29 -3.03 3.81 -12.97
CA GLU A 29 -1.59 3.54 -12.93
C GLU A 29 -1.19 2.87 -11.61
N PHE A 30 -1.67 3.40 -10.49
CA PHE A 30 -1.42 2.82 -9.18
C PHE A 30 -1.99 1.40 -9.07
N ALA A 31 -3.25 1.21 -9.46
CA ALA A 31 -3.88 -0.11 -9.42
C ALA A 31 -3.09 -1.15 -10.24
N SER A 32 -2.66 -0.76 -11.44
CA SER A 32 -1.84 -1.60 -12.32
C SER A 32 -0.47 -1.91 -11.70
N ALA A 33 0.26 -0.88 -11.25
CA ALA A 33 1.60 -1.01 -10.69
C ALA A 33 1.64 -1.89 -9.43
N PHE A 34 0.59 -1.85 -8.61
CA PHE A 34 0.49 -2.59 -7.35
C PHE A 34 -0.35 -3.88 -7.46
N GLY A 35 -0.79 -4.26 -8.66
CA GLY A 35 -1.51 -5.52 -8.91
C GLY A 35 -2.86 -5.61 -8.19
N ILE A 36 -3.57 -4.49 -8.02
CA ILE A 36 -4.90 -4.43 -7.40
C ILE A 36 -5.94 -3.90 -8.39
N SER A 37 -7.22 -4.14 -8.13
CA SER A 37 -8.28 -3.51 -8.93
C SER A 37 -8.46 -2.03 -8.55
N VAL A 38 -8.81 -1.20 -9.53
CA VAL A 38 -9.18 0.21 -9.31
C VAL A 38 -10.34 0.34 -8.33
N SER A 39 -11.29 -0.60 -8.36
CA SER A 39 -12.39 -0.66 -7.39
C SER A 39 -11.87 -0.86 -5.96
N THR A 40 -10.92 -1.77 -5.74
CA THR A 40 -10.29 -1.98 -4.42
C THR A 40 -9.59 -0.73 -3.94
N LEU A 41 -8.81 -0.08 -4.80
CA LEU A 41 -8.14 1.18 -4.49
C LEU A 41 -9.15 2.27 -4.08
N ARG A 42 -10.26 2.44 -4.82
CA ARG A 42 -11.30 3.42 -4.49
C ARG A 42 -11.95 3.16 -3.14
N HIS A 43 -12.21 1.89 -2.81
CA HIS A 43 -12.74 1.52 -1.50
C HIS A 43 -11.76 1.89 -0.36
N TRP A 44 -10.45 1.79 -0.60
CA TRP A 44 -9.44 2.21 0.36
C TRP A 44 -9.34 3.72 0.49
N GLU A 45 -9.31 4.45 -0.63
CA GLU A 45 -9.20 5.92 -0.62
C GLU A 45 -10.44 6.61 -0.02
N ARG A 46 -11.62 5.99 -0.11
CA ARG A 46 -12.84 6.48 0.54
C ARG A 46 -12.94 6.06 2.00
N GLY A 47 -12.19 5.04 2.43
CA GLY A 47 -12.14 4.54 3.80
C GLY A 47 -13.23 3.53 4.16
N ASP A 48 -14.05 3.08 3.20
CA ASP A 48 -15.08 2.06 3.45
C ASP A 48 -14.51 0.64 3.50
N ARG A 49 -13.29 0.43 2.99
CA ARG A 49 -12.47 -0.74 3.28
C ARG A 49 -11.07 -0.30 3.69
N LYS A 50 -10.38 -1.14 4.44
CA LYS A 50 -8.99 -0.92 4.81
C LYS A 50 -8.08 -1.96 4.12
N PRO A 51 -6.89 -1.57 3.66
CA PRO A 51 -5.88 -2.53 3.25
C PRO A 51 -5.47 -3.39 4.44
N GLN A 52 -5.19 -4.66 4.18
CA GLN A 52 -4.79 -5.64 5.20
C GLN A 52 -3.66 -6.52 4.66
N GLY A 53 -2.98 -7.22 5.58
CA GLY A 53 -1.95 -8.19 5.23
C GLY A 53 -0.84 -7.58 4.35
N PRO A 54 -0.41 -8.27 3.27
CA PRO A 54 0.69 -7.80 2.42
C PRO A 54 0.45 -6.42 1.80
N ALA A 55 -0.79 -6.07 1.45
CA ALA A 55 -1.10 -4.76 0.87
C ALA A 55 -0.85 -3.62 1.87
N LEU A 56 -1.22 -3.81 3.15
CA LEU A 56 -0.96 -2.84 4.21
C LEU A 56 0.54 -2.68 4.44
N VAL A 57 1.29 -3.78 4.46
CA VAL A 57 2.75 -3.77 4.60
C VAL A 57 3.39 -3.00 3.44
N LEU A 58 3.03 -3.32 2.20
CA LEU A 58 3.58 -2.68 1.01
C LEU A 58 3.26 -1.18 0.97
N LEU A 59 2.02 -0.78 1.27
CA LEU A 59 1.64 0.64 1.32
C LEU A 59 2.44 1.42 2.39
N ASN A 60 2.76 0.79 3.53
CA ASN A 60 3.64 1.39 4.53
C ASN A 60 5.08 1.54 4.01
N VAL A 61 5.58 0.59 3.22
CA VAL A 61 6.90 0.72 2.58
C VAL A 61 6.88 1.86 1.56
N VAL A 62 5.85 1.98 0.72
CA VAL A 62 5.71 3.09 -0.23
C VAL A 62 5.64 4.44 0.47
N ALA A 63 4.90 4.53 1.58
CA ALA A 63 4.79 5.77 2.36
C ALA A 63 6.13 6.24 2.94
N LYS A 64 7.03 5.32 3.29
CA LYS A 64 8.35 5.62 3.84
C LYS A 64 9.41 5.84 2.77
N GLU A 65 9.40 5.02 1.72
CA GLU A 65 10.47 4.90 0.73
C GLU A 65 9.91 4.92 -0.71
N PRO A 66 9.19 5.99 -1.12
CA PRO A 66 8.49 6.00 -2.41
C PRO A 66 9.44 5.84 -3.60
N GLN A 67 10.60 6.50 -3.57
CA GLN A 67 11.59 6.44 -4.66
C GLN A 67 12.18 5.04 -4.83
N THR A 68 12.44 4.35 -3.70
CA THR A 68 12.97 2.99 -3.71
C THR A 68 11.96 2.02 -4.33
N VAL A 69 10.67 2.15 -3.98
CA VAL A 69 9.63 1.30 -4.57
C VAL A 69 9.44 1.61 -6.05
N LEU A 70 9.39 2.88 -6.45
CA LEU A 70 9.28 3.27 -7.86
C LEU A 70 10.42 2.71 -8.70
N LYS A 71 11.66 2.77 -8.19
CA LYS A 71 12.82 2.17 -8.85
C LYS A 71 12.72 0.64 -8.96
N ALA A 72 12.13 -0.03 -7.96
CA ALA A 72 11.94 -1.48 -8.00
C ALA A 72 10.83 -1.90 -8.99
N LEU A 73 9.91 -0.99 -9.33
CA LEU A 73 8.82 -1.21 -10.28
C LEU A 73 9.18 -0.80 -11.71
N SER A 74 10.23 0.02 -11.92
CA SER A 74 10.75 0.34 -13.24
C SER A 74 11.60 -0.83 -13.77
N ASN A 75 11.16 -1.43 -14.88
CA ASN A 75 11.93 -2.42 -15.63
C ASN A 75 13.20 -1.83 -16.23
#